data_AF-A0A2A3FPP5-F1
#
_entry.id   AF-A0A2A3FPP5-F1
#
_cell.length_a   1.000
_cell.length_b   1.000
_cell.length_c   1.000
_cell.angle_alpha   90.00
_cell.angle_beta   90.00
_cell.angle_gamma   90.00
#
_symmetry.space_group_name_H-M   'P 1'
#
loop_
_entity.id
_entity.type
_entity.pdbx_description
1 polymer ?
#
loop_
_entity_poly.entity_id
_entity_poly.type
_entity_poly.pdbx_seq_one_letter_code
_entity_poly.pdbx_strand_id
1 'polypeptide(L)' 'MTTHDVHEETTEVVVVGAGMSGLMAATTLAPETDVVVLESTDRTGGRVETVRRG' A
#
# COMPACT_ATOMS: atom_id res chain seq x y z
N MET A 1 7.46 2.78 24.34
CA MET A 1 8.33 3.14 23.21
C MET A 1 8.52 1.85 22.42
N THR A 2 7.70 1.65 21.40
CA THR A 2 7.75 0.44 20.56
C THR A 2 8.95 0.59 19.64
N THR A 3 9.91 -0.32 19.74
CA THR A 3 11.04 -0.36 18.81
C THR A 3 10.52 -0.94 17.51
N HIS A 4 10.46 -0.12 16.46
CA HIS A 4 10.16 -0.60 15.12
C HIS A 4 11.46 -1.15 14.53
N ASP A 5 11.48 -2.42 14.17
CA ASP A 5 12.56 -2.97 13.34
C ASP A 5 12.57 -2.22 12.00
N VAL A 6 13.73 -1.70 11.62
CA VAL A 6 13.90 -1.01 10.34
C VAL A 6 13.93 -2.08 9.25
N HIS A 7 12.96 -2.02 8.35
CA HIS A 7 12.90 -2.88 7.17
C HIS A 7 13.41 -2.10 5.96
N GLU A 8 14.48 -2.58 5.34
CA GLU A 8 15.07 -2.01 4.14
C GLU A 8 14.62 -2.81 2.92
N GLU A 9 13.99 -2.14 1.95
CA GLU A 9 13.57 -2.73 0.68
C GLU A 9 13.95 -1.77 -0.46
N THR A 10 14.41 -2.32 -1.59
CA THR A 10 14.73 -1.54 -2.79
C THR A 10 13.71 -1.84 -3.87
N THR A 11 13.16 -0.78 -4.48
CA THR A 11 12.19 -0.88 -5.57
C THR A 11 12.35 0.31 -6.51
N GLU A 12 11.80 0.21 -7.71
CA GLU A 12 11.86 1.31 -8.68
C GLU A 12 10.82 2.40 -8.37
N VAL A 13 9.63 2.01 -7.91
CA VAL A 13 8.55 2.94 -7.57
C VAL A 13 7.95 2.65 -6.20
N VAL A 14 7.82 3.69 -5.38
CA VAL A 14 7.08 3.63 -4.11
C VAL A 14 5.79 4.45 -4.21
N VAL A 15 4.65 3.82 -3.94
CA VAL A 15 3.35 4.48 -3.79
C VAL A 15 3.01 4.64 -2.31
N VAL A 16 2.84 5.87 -1.86
CA VAL A 16 2.47 6.16 -0.46
C VAL A 16 0.94 6.32 -0.36
N GLY A 17 0.30 5.42 0.38
CA GLY A 17 -1.13 5.30 0.60
C GLY A 17 -1.78 4.23 -0.27
N ALA A 18 -2.36 3.19 0.37
CA ALA A 18 -3.10 2.10 -0.28
C ALA A 18 -4.61 2.36 -0.32
N GLY A 19 -5.01 3.61 -0.58
CA GLY A 19 -6.38 3.95 -0.98
C GLY A 19 -6.67 3.55 -2.43
N MET A 20 -7.91 3.74 -2.90
CA MET A 20 -8.30 3.39 -4.29
C MET A 20 -7.38 3.99 -5.35
N SER A 21 -6.97 5.25 -5.20
CA SER A 21 -6.07 5.91 -6.16
C SER A 21 -4.68 5.29 -6.15
N GLY A 22 -4.12 5.02 -4.97
CA GLY A 22 -2.78 4.43 -4.85
C GLY A 22 -2.74 2.99 -5.35
N LEU A 23 -3.75 2.20 -5.02
CA LEU A 23 -3.88 0.84 -5.54
C LEU A 23 -4.05 0.81 -7.07
N MET A 24 -4.83 1.73 -7.64
CA MET A 24 -4.97 1.83 -9.10
C MET A 24 -3.66 2.26 -9.76
N ALA A 25 -2.94 3.22 -9.19
CA ALA A 25 -1.63 3.63 -9.69
C ALA A 25 -0.63 2.45 -9.66
N ALA A 26 -0.53 1.76 -8.52
CA ALA A 26 0.33 0.59 -8.37
C ALA A 26 -0.05 -0.54 -9.34
N THR A 27 -1.34 -0.85 -9.47
CA THR A 27 -1.84 -1.88 -10.40
C THR A 27 -1.53 -1.54 -11.85
N THR A 28 -1.55 -0.24 -12.20
CA THR A 28 -1.24 0.23 -13.55
C THR A 28 0.25 0.11 -13.86
N LEU A 29 1.12 0.34 -12.87
CA LEU A 29 2.58 0.34 -13.03
C LEU A 29 3.20 -1.06 -12.86
N ALA A 30 2.60 -1.93 -12.06
CA ALA A 30 3.11 -3.26 -11.75
C ALA A 30 3.45 -4.17 -12.96
N PRO A 31 2.81 -4.05 -14.15
CA PRO A 31 3.22 -4.82 -15.32
C PRO A 31 4.58 -4.40 -15.92
N GLU A 32 5.01 -3.16 -15.66
CA GLU A 32 6.19 -2.56 -16.31
C GLU A 32 7.37 -2.35 -15.37
N THR A 33 7.16 -2.32 -14.05
CA THR A 33 8.21 -2.02 -13.07
C THR A 33 7.87 -2.59 -11.69
N ASP A 34 8.90 -2.74 -10.84
CA ASP A 34 8.74 -3.15 -9.45
C ASP A 34 8.14 -2.01 -8.63
N VAL A 35 7.03 -2.30 -7.94
CA VAL A 35 6.28 -1.32 -7.14
C VAL A 35 6.09 -1.82 -5.72
N VAL A 36 6.40 -0.97 -4.75
CA VAL A 36 6.02 -1.15 -3.33
C VAL A 36 4.96 -0.13 -2.95
N VAL A 37 3.90 -0.59 -2.27
CA VAL A 37 2.85 0.28 -1.72
C VAL A 37 2.97 0.32 -0.20
N LEU A 38 3.05 1.51 0.38
CA LEU A 38 3.10 1.72 1.83
C LEU A 38 1.77 2.28 2.32
N GLU A 39 1.21 1.70 3.38
CA GLU A 39 -0.02 2.19 4.02
C GLU A 39 0.21 2.43 5.51
N SER A 40 -0.38 3.51 6.00
CA SER A 40 -0.26 3.95 7.40
C SER A 40 -1.05 3.08 8.38
N THR A 41 -2.02 2.33 7.88
CA THR A 41 -2.91 1.48 8.67
C THR A 41 -2.72 0.01 8.32
N ASP A 42 -3.26 -0.88 9.15
CA ASP A 42 -3.20 -2.32 8.92
C ASP A 42 -4.16 -2.82 7.82
N ARG A 43 -4.77 -1.92 7.05
CA ARG A 43 -5.70 -2.27 5.97
C ARG A 43 -5.54 -1.38 4.73
N THR A 44 -5.81 -1.97 3.58
CA THR A 44 -5.93 -1.24 2.31
C THR A 44 -7.35 -0.72 2.09
N GLY A 45 -7.54 0.07 1.03
CA GLY A 45 -8.82 0.64 0.60
C GLY A 45 -9.02 2.11 1.01
N GLY A 46 -8.27 2.59 1.99
CA GLY A 46 -8.36 3.96 2.51
C GLY A 46 -9.78 4.30 2.94
N ARG A 47 -10.39 5.30 2.28
CA ARG A 47 -11.79 5.71 2.55
C ARG A 47 -12.83 4.64 2.22
N VAL A 48 -12.47 3.59 1.48
CA VAL A 48 -13.36 2.48 1.15
C VAL A 48 -13.12 1.34 2.13
N GLU A 49 -14.20 0.85 2.74
CA GLU A 49 -14.18 -0.30 3.64
C GLU A 49 -15.42 -1.16 3.39
N THR A 50 -15.22 -2.45 3.18
CA THR A 50 -16.32 -3.41 3.10
C THR A 50 -16.33 -4.22 4.37
N VAL A 51 -17.42 -4.14 5.12
CA VAL A 51 -17.63 -4.92 6.35
C VAL A 51 -18.67 -5.99 6.10
N ARG A 52 -18.38 -7.24 6.48
CA ARG A 52 -19.41 -8.29 6.47
C ARG A 52 -20.32 -8.07 7.69
N ARG A 53 -21.61 -7.90 7.44
CA ARG A 53 -22.64 -7.92 8.47
C ARG A 53 -23.44 -9.19 8.28
N GLY A 54 -23.45 -10.03 9.31
CA GLY A 54 -24.27 -11.25 9.37
C GLY A 54 -25.76 -10.92 9.40
#